data_AF-A0A7K1T0H2-F1
#
_entry.id   AF-A0A7K1T0H2-F1
#
_cell.length_a   1.000
_cell.length_b   1.000
_cell.length_c   1.000
_cell.angle_alpha   90.00
_cell.angle_beta   90.00
_cell.angle_gamma   90.00
#
_symmetry.space_group_name_H-M   'P 1'
#
loop_
_entity.id
_entity.type
_entity.pdbx_description
1 polymer ?
#
loop_
_entity_poly.entity_id
_entity_poly.type
_entity_poly.pdbx_seq_one_letter_code
_entity_poly.pdbx_strand_id
1 'polypeptide(L)'
;MKKLLLFCLSALALVSCKKSGNEAGPTSLPVTGNFTALNIKTNPQLVKLTVSSNKLNIVYTEDLTLVLDSNRLAQKCAVHLKEDFTGTTLANFDYQSLTKYGVNATNWVDDNLNNMVVNSSKDTLIAGKMFVKKRITRSFIYQKIYNSSDDASMALNQLLKQKDIITFSAYYAPTDTETAATSNTAMLNYVKM
;
A
#
# COMPACT_ATOMS: atom_id res chain seq x y z
N MET A 1 77.69 -13.28 24.95
CA MET A 1 77.23 -14.62 24.51
C MET A 1 75.74 -14.74 24.80
N LYS A 2 74.95 -15.26 23.84
CA LYS A 2 73.53 -15.74 23.93
C LYS A 2 72.48 -14.67 24.31
N LYS A 3 71.77 -14.00 23.38
CA LYS A 3 70.58 -14.42 22.58
C LYS A 3 69.50 -15.16 23.38
N LEU A 4 68.33 -14.54 23.58
CA LEU A 4 67.03 -15.13 23.23
C LEU A 4 65.92 -14.06 23.22
N LEU A 5 65.42 -13.73 22.02
CA LEU A 5 64.12 -13.09 21.81
C LEU A 5 63.04 -14.17 21.90
N LEU A 6 61.92 -13.89 22.57
CA LEU A 6 60.68 -14.64 22.40
C LEU A 6 59.62 -13.72 21.79
N PHE A 7 59.37 -13.92 20.50
CA PHE A 7 58.22 -13.39 19.77
C PHE A 7 57.06 -14.39 19.95
N CYS A 8 55.94 -13.94 20.51
CA CYS A 8 54.68 -14.70 20.46
C CYS A 8 54.02 -14.47 19.10
N LEU A 9 54.05 -15.52 18.27
CA LEU A 9 53.31 -15.65 17.03
C LEU A 9 51.85 -16.04 17.36
N SER A 10 50.90 -15.14 17.18
CA SER A 10 49.47 -15.48 17.20
C SER A 10 49.09 -16.11 15.86
N ALA A 11 48.76 -17.40 15.90
CA ALA A 11 48.28 -18.16 14.76
C ALA A 11 46.91 -17.63 14.29
N LEU A 12 46.87 -17.09 13.08
CA LEU A 12 45.63 -16.91 12.31
C LEU A 12 45.07 -18.30 11.97
N ALA A 13 44.04 -18.73 12.70
CA ALA A 13 43.20 -19.83 12.28
C ALA A 13 42.38 -19.39 11.05
N LEU A 14 42.91 -19.66 9.86
CA LEU A 14 42.13 -19.64 8.63
C LEU A 14 41.10 -20.79 8.72
N VAL A 15 39.86 -20.46 9.09
CA VAL A 15 38.71 -21.34 8.88
C VAL A 15 38.50 -21.44 7.38
N SER A 16 39.19 -22.41 6.78
CA SER A 16 38.95 -22.87 5.42
C SER A 16 37.61 -23.62 5.42
N CYS A 17 36.51 -22.91 5.20
CA CYS A 17 35.27 -23.53 4.75
C CYS A 17 35.50 -24.10 3.35
N LYS A 18 35.90 -25.37 3.29
CA LYS A 18 35.82 -26.16 2.07
C LYS A 18 34.35 -26.24 1.66
N LYS A 19 33.99 -25.50 0.61
CA LYS A 19 32.71 -25.67 -0.09
C LYS A 19 32.71 -27.07 -0.72
N SER A 20 32.15 -28.06 -0.03
CA SER A 20 31.86 -29.36 -0.63
C SER A 20 30.72 -29.18 -1.63
N GLY A 21 31.04 -29.26 -2.91
CA GLY A 21 30.05 -29.30 -3.98
C GLY A 21 29.29 -30.61 -3.93
N ASN A 22 28.05 -30.59 -3.44
CA ASN A 22 26.90 -31.34 -3.96
C ASN A 22 25.69 -31.16 -3.03
N GLU A 23 25.25 -29.91 -2.86
CA GLU A 23 23.85 -29.68 -2.49
C GLU A 23 23.18 -29.13 -3.72
N ALA A 24 22.33 -29.96 -4.34
CA ALA A 24 21.33 -29.48 -5.27
C ALA A 24 20.57 -28.38 -4.53
N GLY A 25 20.78 -27.13 -4.96
CA GLY A 25 20.08 -25.99 -4.38
C GLY A 25 18.56 -26.26 -4.41
N PRO A 26 17.78 -25.68 -3.48
CA PRO A 26 16.35 -25.92 -3.44
C PRO A 26 15.76 -25.63 -4.83
N THR A 27 15.34 -26.69 -5.53
CA THR A 27 14.61 -26.60 -6.78
C THR A 27 13.22 -26.10 -6.43
N SER A 28 13.07 -24.78 -6.39
CA SER A 28 11.73 -24.19 -6.46
C SER A 28 11.16 -24.61 -7.81
N LEU A 29 10.12 -25.44 -7.77
CA LEU A 29 9.30 -25.70 -8.94
C LEU A 29 8.88 -24.34 -9.51
N PRO A 30 9.00 -24.11 -10.83
CA PRO A 30 8.49 -22.89 -11.43
C PRO A 30 6.98 -22.86 -11.16
N VAL A 31 6.54 -21.91 -10.33
CA VAL A 31 5.10 -21.67 -10.13
C VAL A 31 4.58 -21.08 -11.42
N THR A 32 3.85 -21.90 -12.18
CA THR A 32 3.09 -21.49 -13.35
C THR A 32 1.92 -20.61 -12.91
N GLY A 33 2.15 -19.30 -12.93
CA GLY A 33 1.13 -18.28 -12.77
C GLY A 33 1.52 -17.05 -13.59
N ASN A 34 0.61 -16.55 -14.42
CA ASN A 34 0.81 -15.27 -15.10
C ASN A 34 0.67 -14.15 -14.07
N PHE A 35 1.78 -13.74 -13.45
CA PHE A 35 1.79 -12.55 -12.62
C PHE A 35 1.86 -11.32 -13.54
N THR A 36 0.74 -10.61 -13.66
CA THR A 36 0.70 -9.29 -14.29
C THR A 36 1.62 -8.34 -13.52
N ALA A 37 2.43 -7.57 -14.25
CA ALA A 37 3.54 -6.74 -13.76
C ALA A 37 3.15 -5.62 -12.77
N LEU A 38 1.86 -5.51 -12.46
CA LEU A 38 1.26 -4.63 -11.47
C LEU A 38 0.09 -5.37 -10.82
N ASN A 39 0.06 -5.44 -9.50
CA ASN A 39 -1.05 -6.06 -8.76
C ASN A 39 -1.38 -5.23 -7.52
N ILE A 40 -2.66 -5.03 -7.27
CA ILE A 40 -3.18 -4.32 -6.10
C ILE A 40 -3.74 -5.36 -5.13
N LYS A 41 -3.15 -5.46 -3.94
CA LYS A 41 -3.68 -6.28 -2.85
C LYS A 41 -4.44 -5.39 -1.88
N THR A 42 -5.72 -5.72 -1.70
CA THR A 42 -6.64 -5.00 -0.81
C THR A 42 -7.09 -5.91 0.32
N ASN A 43 -7.37 -5.31 1.46
CA ASN A 43 -8.18 -5.89 2.54
C ASN A 43 -9.50 -5.11 2.61
N PRO A 44 -10.52 -5.54 3.38
CA PRO A 44 -11.62 -4.66 3.74
C PRO A 44 -11.09 -3.34 4.29
N GLN A 45 -11.59 -2.23 3.76
CA GLN A 45 -11.12 -0.89 4.13
C GLN A 45 -11.99 -0.34 5.25
N LEU A 46 -11.38 0.36 6.21
CA LEU A 46 -12.10 0.81 7.39
C LEU A 46 -12.68 2.20 7.18
N VAL A 47 -13.98 2.34 7.47
CA VAL A 47 -14.66 3.64 7.52
C VAL A 47 -15.19 3.87 8.93
N LYS A 48 -14.59 4.82 9.64
CA LYS A 48 -14.94 5.18 11.01
C LYS A 48 -15.95 6.32 11.02
N LEU A 49 -17.02 6.14 11.78
CA LEU A 49 -18.12 7.09 11.88
C LEU A 49 -18.26 7.61 13.31
N THR A 50 -18.40 8.93 13.46
CA THR A 50 -18.74 9.56 14.73
C THR A 50 -19.73 10.70 14.53
N VAL A 51 -20.55 10.96 15.54
CA VAL A 51 -21.38 12.17 15.61
C VAL A 51 -20.88 13.03 16.77
N SER A 52 -20.70 14.31 16.51
CA SER A 52 -20.41 15.32 17.53
C SER A 52 -21.38 16.48 17.34
N SER A 53 -22.24 16.72 18.33
CA SER A 53 -23.39 17.63 18.19
C SER A 53 -24.25 17.25 16.98
N ASN A 54 -24.47 18.15 16.03
CA ASN A 54 -25.20 17.92 14.78
C ASN A 54 -24.28 17.57 13.58
N LYS A 55 -23.02 17.21 13.82
CA LYS A 55 -22.04 16.92 12.77
C LYS A 55 -21.69 15.45 12.70
N LEU A 56 -21.86 14.86 11.52
CA LEU A 56 -21.33 13.55 11.17
C LEU A 56 -19.88 13.71 10.70
N ASN A 57 -18.97 12.94 11.28
CA ASN A 57 -17.58 12.83 10.84
C ASN A 57 -17.34 11.41 10.33
N ILE A 58 -16.69 11.31 9.19
CA ILE A 58 -16.36 10.05 8.52
C ILE A 58 -14.87 10.05 8.25
N VAL A 59 -14.17 8.99 8.66
CA VAL A 59 -12.76 8.81 8.35
C VAL A 59 -12.61 7.49 7.62
N TYR A 60 -12.35 7.56 6.32
CA TYR A 60 -11.94 6.42 5.51
C TYR A 60 -10.43 6.30 5.56
N THR A 61 -9.93 5.12 5.95
CA THR A 61 -8.51 4.79 5.90
C THR A 61 -8.29 3.83 4.75
N GLU A 62 -7.61 4.32 3.72
CA GLU A 62 -7.07 3.47 2.67
C GLU A 62 -5.85 2.72 3.19
N ASP A 63 -5.81 1.40 3.02
CA ASP A 63 -4.68 0.53 3.30
C ASP A 63 -4.61 -0.59 2.26
N LEU A 64 -3.62 -0.48 1.37
CA LEU A 64 -3.39 -1.44 0.30
C LEU A 64 -1.91 -1.68 0.05
N THR A 65 -1.62 -2.77 -0.65
CA THR A 65 -0.26 -3.11 -1.07
C THR A 65 -0.19 -3.24 -2.58
N LEU A 66 0.70 -2.47 -3.20
CA LEU A 66 1.05 -2.65 -4.60
C LEU A 66 2.23 -3.62 -4.73
N VAL A 67 2.13 -4.53 -5.69
CA VAL A 67 3.24 -5.39 -6.13
C VAL A 67 3.67 -4.92 -7.50
N LEU A 68 4.89 -4.39 -7.58
CA LEU A 68 5.43 -3.66 -8.72
C LEU A 68 6.61 -4.42 -9.33
N ASP A 69 6.65 -4.55 -10.65
CA ASP A 69 7.82 -5.07 -11.36
C ASP A 69 9.06 -4.18 -11.15
N SER A 70 10.13 -4.76 -10.58
CA SER A 70 11.36 -4.04 -10.27
C SER A 70 12.06 -3.49 -11.53
N ASN A 71 11.96 -4.19 -12.67
CA ASN A 71 12.60 -3.75 -13.92
C ASN A 71 11.91 -2.50 -14.48
N ARG A 72 10.58 -2.44 -14.39
CA ARG A 72 9.80 -1.24 -14.78
C ARG A 72 10.16 -0.04 -13.91
N LEU A 73 10.31 -0.25 -12.60
CA LEU A 73 10.75 0.80 -11.69
C LEU A 73 12.18 1.28 -11.99
N ALA A 74 13.10 0.37 -12.31
CA ALA A 74 14.48 0.72 -12.70
C ALA A 74 14.54 1.54 -14.00
N GLN A 75 13.56 1.36 -14.90
CA GLN A 75 13.37 2.16 -16.12
C GLN A 75 12.75 3.54 -15.86
N LYS A 76 12.61 3.95 -14.59
CA LYS A 76 12.03 5.24 -14.18
C LYS A 76 10.57 5.42 -14.57
N CYS A 77 9.81 4.34 -14.75
CA CYS A 77 8.36 4.46 -14.86
C CYS A 77 7.79 5.04 -13.56
N ALA A 78 6.95 6.07 -13.66
CA ALA A 78 6.11 6.48 -12.55
C ALA A 78 4.98 5.45 -12.37
N VAL A 79 4.51 5.27 -11.14
CA VAL A 79 3.34 4.44 -10.84
C VAL A 79 2.24 5.35 -10.37
N HIS A 80 1.07 5.19 -10.96
CA HIS A 80 -0.12 5.91 -10.57
C HIS A 80 -1.10 4.95 -9.89
N LEU A 81 -1.77 5.42 -8.85
CA LEU A 81 -2.80 4.72 -8.08
C LEU A 81 -3.99 5.66 -7.91
N LYS A 82 -5.16 5.20 -8.32
CA LYS A 82 -6.40 5.95 -8.21
C LYS A 82 -7.48 5.10 -7.57
N GLU A 83 -8.15 5.69 -6.60
CA GLU A 83 -9.36 5.17 -6.00
C GLU A 83 -10.61 5.80 -6.63
N ASP A 84 -11.68 5.03 -6.68
CA ASP A 84 -12.97 5.44 -7.25
C ASP A 84 -14.09 5.17 -6.25
N PHE A 85 -14.63 6.28 -5.72
CA PHE A 85 -15.74 6.28 -4.77
C PHE A 85 -17.11 6.36 -5.43
N THR A 86 -17.22 6.54 -6.75
CA THR A 86 -18.48 6.85 -7.45
C THR A 86 -19.60 5.84 -7.16
N GLY A 87 -19.26 4.57 -6.96
CA GLY A 87 -20.20 3.50 -6.58
C GLY A 87 -20.50 3.37 -5.08
N THR A 88 -20.05 4.32 -4.25
CA THR A 88 -20.16 4.26 -2.78
C THR A 88 -20.99 5.40 -2.24
N THR A 89 -21.53 5.21 -1.02
CA THR A 89 -22.26 6.28 -0.31
C THR A 89 -21.34 7.47 0.01
N LEU A 90 -20.02 7.27 0.09
CA LEU A 90 -19.03 8.33 0.31
C LEU A 90 -18.95 9.34 -0.82
N ALA A 91 -19.37 9.01 -2.05
CA ALA A 91 -19.41 9.96 -3.17
C ALA A 91 -20.35 11.15 -2.92
N ASN A 92 -21.26 11.05 -1.94
CA ASN A 92 -22.20 12.12 -1.58
C ASN A 92 -21.61 13.16 -0.61
N PHE A 93 -20.32 13.06 -0.29
CA PHE A 93 -19.65 13.90 0.69
C PHE A 93 -18.37 14.47 0.10
N ASP A 94 -18.09 15.73 0.42
CA ASP A 94 -16.77 16.30 0.21
C ASP A 94 -15.78 15.70 1.21
N TYR A 95 -14.56 15.44 0.75
CA TYR A 95 -13.48 14.97 1.60
C TYR A 95 -12.29 15.92 1.61
N GLN A 96 -11.52 15.83 2.68
CA GLN A 96 -10.17 16.34 2.76
C GLN A 96 -9.18 15.17 2.78
N SER A 97 -8.11 15.27 1.99
CA SER A 97 -6.98 14.34 2.01
C SER A 97 -5.68 15.10 2.31
N LEU A 98 -4.74 14.43 2.97
CA LEU A 98 -3.43 15.00 3.27
C LEU A 98 -2.43 14.64 2.17
N THR A 99 -1.82 15.65 1.55
CA THR A 99 -0.71 15.47 0.61
C THR A 99 0.57 15.03 1.32
N LYS A 100 1.57 14.50 0.58
CA LYS A 100 2.89 14.18 1.18
C LYS A 100 3.59 15.38 1.83
N TYR A 101 3.20 16.61 1.48
CA TYR A 101 3.75 17.84 2.02
C TYR A 101 2.96 18.39 3.21
N GLY A 102 1.95 17.67 3.70
CA GLY A 102 1.15 18.07 4.84
C GLY A 102 0.06 19.11 4.53
N VAL A 103 -0.18 19.41 3.25
CA VAL A 103 -1.30 20.28 2.83
C VAL A 103 -2.58 19.47 2.73
N ASN A 104 -3.68 19.99 3.26
CA ASN A 104 -5.02 19.42 3.07
C ASN A 104 -5.59 19.88 1.73
N ALA A 105 -5.98 18.92 0.89
CA ALA A 105 -6.67 19.17 -0.37
C ALA A 105 -8.12 18.72 -0.27
N THR A 106 -9.04 19.51 -0.85
CA THR A 106 -10.47 19.20 -0.90
C THR A 106 -10.79 18.45 -2.18
N ASN A 107 -11.49 17.31 -2.07
CA ASN A 107 -11.93 16.47 -3.20
C ASN A 107 -10.83 16.14 -4.21
N TRP A 108 -9.60 16.07 -3.72
CA TRP A 108 -8.43 15.80 -4.53
C TRP A 108 -7.43 15.01 -3.71
N VAL A 109 -6.71 14.12 -4.38
CA VAL A 109 -5.56 13.39 -3.86
C VAL A 109 -4.56 13.20 -5.00
N ASP A 110 -3.28 13.11 -4.67
CA ASP A 110 -2.26 12.78 -5.65
C ASP A 110 -2.33 11.27 -5.97
N ASP A 111 -2.30 10.96 -7.27
CA ASP A 111 -2.32 9.59 -7.77
C ASP A 111 -0.91 9.07 -8.07
N ASN A 112 0.09 9.95 -8.21
CA ASN A 112 1.46 9.56 -8.49
C ASN A 112 2.15 9.10 -7.21
N LEU A 113 2.60 7.85 -7.19
CA LEU A 113 3.29 7.27 -6.03
C LEU A 113 4.54 8.05 -5.60
N ASN A 114 5.19 8.80 -6.50
CA ASN A 114 6.32 9.66 -6.14
C ASN A 114 5.90 10.85 -5.25
N ASN A 115 4.61 11.16 -5.23
CA ASN A 115 3.98 12.21 -4.45
C ASN A 115 3.13 11.71 -3.29
N MET A 116 3.19 10.41 -2.99
CA MET A 116 2.45 9.79 -1.90
C MET A 116 3.38 9.37 -0.77
N VAL A 117 2.84 9.34 0.46
CA VAL A 117 3.54 8.72 1.60
C VAL A 117 3.50 7.20 1.42
N VAL A 118 4.67 6.58 1.30
CA VAL A 118 4.82 5.12 1.19
C VAL A 118 5.30 4.58 2.54
N ASN A 119 4.42 3.89 3.27
CA ASN A 119 4.69 3.42 4.63
C ASN A 119 5.76 2.33 4.68
N SER A 120 5.86 1.50 3.64
CA SER A 120 6.93 0.52 3.53
C SER A 120 7.21 0.18 2.07
N SER A 121 8.48 -0.10 1.75
CA SER A 121 8.94 -0.60 0.47
C SER A 121 9.88 -1.77 0.69
N LYS A 122 9.57 -2.94 0.13
CA LYS A 122 10.38 -4.16 0.32
C LYS A 122 10.45 -4.98 -0.96
N ASP A 123 11.65 -5.42 -1.31
CA ASP A 123 11.86 -6.36 -2.39
C ASP A 123 11.28 -7.74 -2.06
N THR A 124 10.73 -8.39 -3.06
CA THR A 124 10.15 -9.73 -2.95
C THR A 124 10.46 -10.52 -4.21
N LEU A 125 10.72 -11.81 -4.04
CA LEU A 125 10.79 -12.74 -5.15
C LEU A 125 9.43 -13.45 -5.27
N ILE A 126 8.84 -13.44 -6.46
CA ILE A 126 7.61 -14.18 -6.77
C ILE A 126 7.89 -14.96 -8.05
N ALA A 127 7.80 -16.29 -7.97
CA ALA A 127 8.10 -17.19 -9.10
C ALA A 127 9.45 -16.89 -9.78
N GLY A 128 10.51 -16.62 -8.99
CA GLY A 128 11.85 -16.35 -9.52
C GLY A 128 12.05 -14.95 -10.15
N LYS A 129 11.01 -14.12 -10.19
CA LYS A 129 11.07 -12.73 -10.66
C LYS A 129 11.06 -11.76 -9.49
N MET A 130 11.88 -10.71 -9.58
CA MET A 130 11.97 -9.65 -8.57
C MET A 130 10.84 -8.63 -8.73
N PHE A 131 10.22 -8.29 -7.60
CA PHE A 131 9.20 -7.25 -7.48
C PHE A 131 9.49 -6.38 -6.26
N VAL A 132 8.88 -5.19 -6.23
CA VAL A 132 8.85 -4.30 -5.07
C VAL A 132 7.43 -4.28 -4.51
N LYS A 133 7.26 -4.63 -3.23
CA LYS A 133 6.02 -4.42 -2.49
C LYS A 133 6.02 -3.04 -1.87
N LYS A 134 5.01 -2.22 -2.18
CA LYS A 134 4.79 -0.92 -1.55
C LYS A 134 3.47 -0.93 -0.78
N ARG A 135 3.53 -0.67 0.53
CA ARG A 135 2.32 -0.46 1.34
C ARG A 135 2.00 1.02 1.36
N ILE A 136 0.74 1.33 1.07
CA ILE A 136 0.20 2.68 0.99
C ILE A 136 -0.90 2.80 2.02
N THR A 137 -0.83 3.86 2.82
CA THR A 137 -1.88 4.20 3.77
C THR A 137 -2.23 5.67 3.64
N ARG A 138 -3.50 5.98 3.33
CA ARG A 138 -4.03 7.34 3.20
C ARG A 138 -5.28 7.51 4.05
N SER A 139 -5.60 8.74 4.40
CA SER A 139 -6.83 9.06 5.13
C SER A 139 -7.62 10.12 4.39
N PHE A 140 -8.92 9.88 4.30
CA PHE A 140 -9.90 10.77 3.69
C PHE A 140 -10.92 11.12 4.77
N ILE A 141 -11.03 12.42 5.06
CA ILE A 141 -11.84 12.94 6.14
C ILE A 141 -13.05 13.65 5.52
N TYR A 142 -14.24 13.12 5.78
CA TYR A 142 -15.50 13.73 5.35
C TYR A 142 -16.24 14.30 6.56
N GLN A 143 -16.96 15.40 6.33
CA GLN A 143 -17.81 16.01 7.36
C GLN A 143 -19.12 16.49 6.75
N LYS A 144 -20.23 16.32 7.48
CA LYS A 144 -21.53 16.88 7.12
C LYS A 144 -22.26 17.38 8.36
N ILE A 145 -22.73 18.62 8.29
CA ILE A 145 -23.56 19.23 9.33
C ILE A 145 -25.02 18.97 8.98
N TYR A 146 -25.80 18.54 9.98
CA TYR A 146 -27.24 18.29 9.90
C TYR A 146 -28.00 19.31 10.73
N ASN A 147 -29.33 19.34 10.61
CA ASN A 147 -30.18 20.26 11.37
C ASN A 147 -30.17 19.93 12.87
N SER A 148 -30.00 18.66 13.23
CA SER A 148 -29.99 18.19 14.61
C SER A 148 -28.99 17.04 14.83
N SER A 149 -28.72 16.73 16.11
CA SER A 149 -27.94 15.55 16.51
C SER A 149 -28.65 14.24 16.12
N ASP A 150 -29.98 14.23 16.15
CA ASP A 150 -30.78 13.04 15.79
C ASP A 150 -30.67 12.75 14.29
N ASP A 151 -30.71 13.79 13.45
CA ASP A 151 -30.51 13.66 12.00
C ASP A 151 -29.12 13.12 11.65
N ALA A 152 -28.07 13.65 12.32
CA ALA A 152 -26.71 13.15 12.15
C ALA A 152 -26.57 11.68 12.59
N SER A 153 -27.23 11.32 13.69
CA SER A 153 -27.24 9.94 14.22
C SER A 153 -28.01 8.98 13.31
N MET A 154 -29.12 9.42 12.73
CA MET A 154 -29.85 8.65 11.71
C MET A 154 -28.97 8.39 10.49
N ALA A 155 -28.28 9.41 9.97
CA ALA A 155 -27.37 9.25 8.85
C ALA A 155 -26.22 8.27 9.16
N LEU A 156 -25.62 8.36 10.34
CA LEU A 156 -24.63 7.40 10.81
C LEU A 156 -25.19 5.97 10.80
N ASN A 157 -26.38 5.77 11.37
CA ASN A 157 -27.01 4.44 11.44
C ASN A 157 -27.38 3.87 10.07
N GLN A 158 -27.62 4.73 9.06
CA GLN A 158 -27.80 4.28 7.68
C GLN A 158 -26.47 3.87 7.03
N LEU A 159 -25.37 4.59 7.30
CA LEU A 159 -24.04 4.24 6.82
C LEU A 159 -23.57 2.88 7.37
N LEU A 160 -23.86 2.57 8.65
CA LEU A 160 -23.53 1.27 9.26
C LEU A 160 -24.18 0.06 8.57
N LYS A 161 -25.22 0.27 7.76
CA LYS A 161 -25.91 -0.80 7.02
C LYS A 161 -25.41 -0.98 5.60
N GLN A 162 -24.58 -0.04 5.10
CA GLN A 162 -24.09 -0.06 3.73
C GLN A 162 -23.09 -1.19 3.50
N LYS A 163 -23.03 -1.64 2.25
CA LYS A 163 -22.10 -2.68 1.78
C LYS A 163 -21.38 -2.18 0.53
N ASP A 164 -20.77 -1.01 0.69
CA ASP A 164 -20.12 -0.33 -0.42
C ASP A 164 -18.84 -1.05 -0.83
N ILE A 165 -18.53 -0.97 -2.12
CA ILE A 165 -17.31 -1.49 -2.71
C ILE A 165 -16.59 -0.33 -3.39
N ILE A 166 -15.36 -0.07 -2.96
CA ILE A 166 -14.47 0.89 -3.62
C ILE A 166 -13.64 0.16 -4.67
N THR A 167 -13.40 0.83 -5.81
CA THR A 167 -12.49 0.32 -6.85
C THR A 167 -11.17 1.06 -6.80
N PHE A 168 -10.08 0.34 -6.97
CA PHE A 168 -8.74 0.88 -7.16
C PHE A 168 -8.25 0.51 -8.55
N SER A 169 -7.51 1.42 -9.16
CA SER A 169 -6.80 1.21 -10.42
C SER A 169 -5.37 1.70 -10.28
N ALA A 170 -4.44 1.00 -10.92
CA ALA A 170 -3.04 1.40 -10.96
C ALA A 170 -2.44 1.12 -12.33
N TYR A 171 -1.48 1.94 -12.75
CA TYR A 171 -0.75 1.77 -14.00
C TYR A 171 0.68 2.33 -13.92
N TYR A 172 1.52 1.96 -14.88
CA TYR A 172 2.86 2.54 -15.07
C TYR A 172 2.81 3.66 -16.10
N ALA A 173 3.17 4.89 -15.79
CA ALA A 173 3.34 5.92 -16.80
C ALA A 173 4.61 5.66 -17.66
N PRO A 174 4.58 5.96 -18.97
CA PRO A 174 3.53 6.68 -19.71
C PRO A 174 2.49 5.77 -20.41
N THR A 175 2.23 4.55 -19.92
CA THR A 175 1.22 3.69 -20.57
C THR A 175 -0.18 4.30 -20.48
N ASP A 176 -1.02 3.97 -21.46
CA ASP A 176 -2.41 4.42 -21.55
C ASP A 176 -3.23 3.93 -20.35
N THR A 177 -3.90 4.87 -19.70
CA THR A 177 -4.70 4.68 -18.49
C THR A 177 -5.93 3.79 -18.70
N GLU A 178 -6.47 3.75 -19.92
CA GLU A 178 -7.72 3.04 -20.21
C GLU A 178 -7.50 1.55 -20.55
N THR A 179 -6.30 1.19 -21.00
CA THR A 179 -6.02 -0.16 -21.54
C THR A 179 -4.99 -0.96 -20.73
N ALA A 180 -4.16 -0.31 -19.90
CA ALA A 180 -3.07 -0.95 -19.16
C ALA A 180 -3.23 -0.94 -17.63
N ALA A 181 -4.32 -0.36 -17.10
CA ALA A 181 -4.55 -0.30 -15.67
C ALA A 181 -4.94 -1.68 -15.11
N THR A 182 -4.27 -2.10 -14.03
CA THR A 182 -4.76 -3.19 -13.20
C THR A 182 -5.74 -2.63 -12.20
N SER A 183 -6.89 -3.28 -12.04
CA SER A 183 -7.88 -2.92 -11.03
C SER A 183 -8.04 -4.00 -9.97
N ASN A 184 -8.46 -3.57 -8.78
CA ASN A 184 -8.97 -4.45 -7.74
C ASN A 184 -10.00 -3.67 -6.91
N THR A 185 -10.86 -4.39 -6.21
CA THR A 185 -11.91 -3.81 -5.38
C THR A 185 -11.69 -4.11 -3.90
N ALA A 186 -12.32 -3.34 -3.02
CA ALA A 186 -12.40 -3.66 -1.61
C ALA A 186 -13.76 -3.29 -1.02
N MET A 187 -14.24 -4.09 -0.08
CA MET A 187 -15.43 -3.74 0.70
C MET A 187 -15.08 -2.63 1.71
N LEU A 188 -15.97 -1.64 1.83
CA LEU A 188 -15.91 -0.65 2.91
C LEU A 188 -16.61 -1.23 4.15
N ASN A 189 -15.87 -1.30 5.25
CA ASN A 189 -16.38 -1.74 6.54
C ASN A 189 -16.67 -0.51 7.42
N TYR A 190 -17.95 -0.17 7.52
CA TYR A 190 -18.43 0.95 8.32
C TYR A 190 -18.51 0.56 9.81
N VAL A 191 -17.82 1.31 10.66
CA VAL A 191 -17.83 1.09 12.12
C VAL A 191 -18.10 2.39 12.86
N LYS A 192 -18.79 2.29 13.99
CA LYS A 192 -18.96 3.39 14.94
C LYS A 192 -17.72 3.46 15.83
N MET A 193 -17.18 4.66 16.05
CA MET A 193 -16.17 4.92 17.09
C MET A 193 -16.80 5.51 18.35
#